data_AF-A0A0M8PZ58-F1
#
_entry.id   AF-A0A0M8PZ58-F1
#
_cell.length_a   1.000
_cell.length_b   1.000
_cell.length_c   1.000
_cell.angle_alpha   90.00
_cell.angle_beta   90.00
_cell.angle_gamma   90.00
#
_symmetry.space_group_name_H-M   'P 1'
#
loop_
_entity.id
_entity.type
_entity.pdbx_description
1 polymer ?
#
loop_
_entity_poly.entity_id
_entity_poly.type
_entity_poly.pdbx_seq_one_letter_code
_entity_poly.pdbx_strand_id
1 'polypeptide(L)'
;MGIFDFFKPKKATPIIKENNHINNESINLPEPELTVRINNDFATEINPIYTKKLPNNLLPGEIIMLYWASNHIADSDYPGYFKYEYGIDSKISLNTLLNEKYIRDSNNLEKIYLLKNTQLKDILRNNSLKVSGNKKELIERITSNLEINNILELNKINSLSVTEKGQNTLQEYDYIIYAHKNDTKDGTFNPASVLKFVNKIGYVPNNLDIFWSIVQNKEQTALLKNDLIDLRSSWLRMAEQLYKEQRYDEALSMYQNIFIIDLSGMDRDKYINPPSLIFLAPHIVNRISELADFFGFNKEKHYYSFLFSWQSTISLLPFHYLDKDECFKIMDFAINGGSEEEIRKLLKIKFEEIDADLLLKKYGVKYPRYIPD
;
A
#
# COMPACT_ATOMS: atom_id res chain seq x y z
N MET A 1 6.66 31.58 -6.94
CA MET A 1 6.70 31.91 -5.49
C MET A 1 6.42 30.63 -4.74
N GLY A 2 7.40 30.16 -3.96
CA GLY A 2 7.40 28.81 -3.38
C GLY A 2 6.48 28.67 -2.16
N ILE A 3 5.92 27.47 -2.00
CA ILE A 3 4.92 27.07 -1.00
C ILE A 3 5.56 26.89 0.41
N PHE A 4 6.77 27.41 0.63
CA PHE A 4 7.64 27.04 1.74
C PHE A 4 7.49 27.87 3.04
N ASP A 5 6.62 28.86 3.11
CA ASP A 5 6.57 29.77 4.26
C ASP A 5 5.53 29.46 5.36
N PHE A 6 4.75 28.38 5.24
CA PHE A 6 3.63 28.15 6.16
C PHE A 6 3.93 27.39 7.46
N PHE A 7 5.14 26.88 7.68
CA PHE A 7 5.41 26.03 8.85
C PHE A 7 6.73 26.36 9.55
N LYS A 8 6.80 27.50 10.23
CA LYS A 8 7.79 27.75 11.29
C LYS A 8 7.19 27.41 12.66
N PRO A 9 7.73 26.44 13.42
CA PRO A 9 7.24 26.13 14.76
C PRO A 9 7.64 27.22 15.78
N LYS A 10 6.68 27.63 16.62
CA LYS A 10 6.93 28.48 17.81
C LYS A 10 7.56 27.62 18.92
N LYS A 11 8.61 28.15 19.55
CA LYS A 11 9.36 27.53 20.66
C LYS A 11 8.44 27.22 21.85
N ALA A 12 8.55 26.00 22.39
CA ALA A 12 7.89 25.59 23.64
C ALA A 12 8.85 25.74 24.84
N THR A 13 8.33 26.28 25.93
CA THR A 13 8.99 26.45 27.24
C THR A 13 8.76 25.20 28.10
N PRO A 14 9.72 24.72 28.92
CA PRO A 14 9.62 23.43 29.59
C PRO A 14 8.76 23.50 30.87
N ILE A 15 7.92 22.49 31.09
CA ILE A 15 7.19 22.27 32.34
C ILE A 15 7.90 21.13 33.09
N ILE A 16 8.45 21.46 34.26
CA ILE A 16 8.98 20.53 35.26
C ILE A 16 7.79 19.96 36.05
N LYS A 17 7.77 18.64 36.30
CA LYS A 17 7.01 18.05 37.42
C LYS A 17 7.80 16.93 38.10
N GLU A 18 7.64 16.93 39.41
CA GLU A 18 8.45 16.32 40.44
C GLU A 18 8.25 14.81 40.63
N ASN A 19 9.29 14.20 41.22
CA ASN A 19 9.35 12.85 41.75
C ASN A 19 8.32 12.63 42.86
N ASN A 20 7.73 11.43 42.92
CA ASN A 20 7.27 10.86 44.18
C ASN A 20 7.59 9.36 44.21
N HIS A 21 8.41 8.99 45.20
CA HIS A 21 8.66 7.63 45.66
C HIS A 21 7.40 7.03 46.30
N ILE A 22 7.03 5.80 45.94
CA ILE A 22 6.21 4.94 46.80
C ILE A 22 6.78 3.51 46.79
N ASN A 23 6.89 2.96 47.99
CA ASN A 23 7.57 1.74 48.40
C ASN A 23 6.91 0.43 47.93
N ASN A 24 7.77 -0.59 47.85
CA ASN A 24 7.44 -2.00 47.65
C ASN A 24 6.70 -2.59 48.86
N GLU A 25 5.50 -3.14 48.65
CA GLU A 25 4.97 -4.24 49.46
C GLU A 25 4.32 -5.28 48.54
N SER A 26 4.79 -6.52 48.67
CA SER A 26 4.40 -7.70 47.90
C SER A 26 3.04 -8.24 48.37
N ILE A 27 2.03 -8.19 47.50
CA ILE A 27 0.74 -8.86 47.70
C ILE A 27 0.68 -10.07 46.78
N ASN A 28 0.60 -11.26 47.40
CA ASN A 28 0.48 -12.55 46.72
C ASN A 28 -0.99 -12.72 46.25
N LEU A 29 -1.23 -12.72 44.94
CA LEU A 29 -2.53 -12.99 44.32
C LEU A 29 -2.48 -14.36 43.60
N PRO A 30 -3.51 -15.20 43.73
CA PRO A 30 -3.51 -16.55 43.15
C PRO A 30 -3.57 -16.50 41.62
N GLU A 31 -2.84 -17.41 40.97
CA GLU A 31 -2.78 -17.54 39.51
C GLU A 31 -4.17 -17.82 38.90
N PRO A 32 -4.63 -17.04 37.92
CA PRO A 32 -5.83 -17.37 37.17
C PRO A 32 -5.49 -18.36 36.05
N GLU A 33 -6.16 -19.52 36.07
CA GLU A 33 -6.15 -20.49 34.98
C GLU A 33 -6.55 -19.82 33.65
N LEU A 34 -5.60 -19.75 32.72
CA LEU A 34 -5.80 -19.30 31.34
C LEU A 34 -6.66 -20.32 30.58
N THR A 35 -7.97 -20.18 30.69
CA THR A 35 -8.89 -20.75 29.70
C THR A 35 -8.83 -19.89 28.45
N VAL A 36 -8.05 -20.33 27.47
CA VAL A 36 -7.99 -19.75 26.12
C VAL A 36 -9.36 -19.94 25.46
N ARG A 37 -10.24 -18.96 25.61
CA ARG A 37 -11.38 -18.78 24.71
C ARG A 37 -10.84 -18.08 23.47
N ILE A 38 -10.67 -18.84 22.39
CA ILE A 38 -10.45 -18.28 21.06
C ILE A 38 -11.76 -17.61 20.64
N ASN A 39 -11.93 -16.34 21.02
CA ASN A 39 -12.97 -15.49 20.45
C ASN A 39 -12.44 -15.00 19.10
N ASN A 40 -12.91 -15.62 18.01
CA ASN A 40 -12.63 -15.23 16.63
C ASN A 40 -13.42 -13.98 16.17
N ASP A 41 -13.83 -13.10 17.09
CA ASP A 41 -14.55 -11.86 16.79
C ASP A 41 -13.60 -10.65 16.90
N PHE A 42 -12.65 -10.53 15.98
CA PHE A 42 -12.04 -9.23 15.71
C PHE A 42 -13.03 -8.41 14.87
N ALA A 43 -14.01 -7.79 15.52
CA ALA A 43 -14.72 -6.68 14.90
C ALA A 43 -13.69 -5.56 14.70
N THR A 44 -13.18 -5.41 13.48
CA THR A 44 -12.36 -4.25 13.11
C THR A 44 -13.20 -3.00 13.30
N GLU A 45 -12.74 -2.10 14.18
CA GLU A 45 -13.42 -0.82 14.38
C GLU A 45 -13.40 -0.04 13.04
N ILE A 46 -14.58 0.21 12.49
CA ILE A 46 -14.72 0.93 11.22
C ILE A 46 -14.22 2.36 11.41
N ASN A 47 -13.38 2.83 10.49
CA ASN A 47 -12.87 4.20 10.55
C ASN A 47 -14.04 5.20 10.49
N PRO A 48 -14.21 6.11 11.48
CA PRO A 48 -15.35 7.03 11.53
C PRO A 48 -15.48 7.97 10.33
N ILE A 49 -14.47 8.10 9.48
CA ILE A 49 -14.57 8.88 8.25
C ILE A 49 -15.42 8.18 7.19
N TYR A 50 -15.50 6.85 7.20
CA TYR A 50 -16.29 6.06 6.25
C TYR A 50 -17.79 6.07 6.55
N THR A 51 -18.18 6.47 7.76
CA THR A 51 -19.58 6.60 8.16
C THR A 51 -20.15 8.00 7.90
N LYS A 52 -19.33 8.92 7.39
CA LYS A 52 -19.72 10.29 7.04
C LYS A 52 -20.03 10.39 5.56
N LYS A 53 -21.17 11.01 5.24
CA LYS A 53 -21.56 11.26 3.86
C LYS A 53 -20.68 12.34 3.23
N LEU A 54 -20.36 12.13 1.96
CA LEU A 54 -19.70 13.07 1.06
C LEU A 54 -20.71 14.13 0.59
N PRO A 55 -20.26 15.22 -0.07
CA PRO A 55 -21.16 16.28 -0.57
C PRO A 55 -22.30 15.79 -1.46
N ASN A 56 -22.11 14.69 -2.21
CA ASN A 56 -23.14 14.06 -3.04
C ASN A 56 -24.09 13.12 -2.28
N ASN A 57 -24.06 13.13 -0.93
CA ASN A 57 -24.91 12.35 -0.02
C ASN A 57 -24.64 10.82 -0.04
N LEU A 58 -23.55 10.37 -0.67
CA LEU A 58 -23.04 8.98 -0.61
C LEU A 58 -21.99 8.80 0.49
N LEU A 59 -21.86 7.58 1.01
CA LEU A 59 -20.74 7.17 1.85
C LEU A 59 -19.51 6.85 0.99
N PRO A 60 -18.27 6.97 1.52
CA PRO A 60 -17.07 6.50 0.83
C PRO A 60 -17.16 5.04 0.38
N GLY A 61 -17.75 4.16 1.20
CA GLY A 61 -18.00 2.77 0.82
C GLY A 61 -18.95 2.63 -0.39
N GLU A 62 -19.90 3.55 -0.55
CA GLU A 62 -20.85 3.56 -1.68
C GLU A 62 -20.19 4.05 -2.97
N ILE A 63 -19.16 4.91 -2.90
CA ILE A 63 -18.31 5.24 -4.05
C ILE A 63 -17.57 3.99 -4.54
N ILE A 64 -16.99 3.23 -3.60
CA ILE A 64 -16.31 1.97 -3.94
C ILE A 64 -17.30 0.91 -4.44
N MET A 65 -18.53 0.88 -3.91
CA MET A 65 -19.60 0.02 -4.42
C MET A 65 -19.98 0.40 -5.85
N LEU A 66 -20.11 1.69 -6.15
CA LEU A 66 -20.39 2.17 -7.50
C LEU A 66 -19.27 1.77 -8.48
N TYR A 67 -18.00 1.94 -8.07
CA TYR A 67 -16.84 1.51 -8.86
C TYR A 67 -16.83 -0.01 -9.06
N TRP A 68 -17.13 -0.78 -8.02
CA TRP A 68 -17.21 -2.23 -8.12
C TRP A 68 -18.35 -2.66 -9.05
N ALA A 69 -19.56 -2.11 -8.88
CA ALA A 69 -20.72 -2.41 -9.72
C ALA A 69 -20.50 -2.07 -11.19
N SER A 70 -19.67 -1.05 -11.50
CA SER A 70 -19.30 -0.71 -12.88
C SER A 70 -18.55 -1.82 -13.63
N ASN A 71 -17.97 -2.78 -12.90
CA ASN A 71 -17.10 -3.82 -13.42
C ASN A 71 -17.65 -5.25 -13.18
N HIS A 72 -18.82 -5.39 -12.55
CA HIS A 72 -19.33 -6.69 -12.08
C HIS A 72 -20.82 -6.90 -12.41
N ILE A 73 -21.25 -8.17 -12.37
CA ILE A 73 -22.64 -8.59 -12.61
C ILE A 73 -23.41 -8.49 -11.29
N ALA A 74 -24.72 -8.18 -11.36
CA ALA A 74 -25.54 -7.86 -10.18
C ALA A 74 -25.63 -8.99 -9.13
N ASP A 75 -25.52 -10.24 -9.57
CA ASP A 75 -25.71 -11.44 -8.74
C ASP A 75 -24.40 -12.01 -8.14
N SER A 76 -23.28 -11.28 -8.19
CA SER A 76 -22.02 -11.75 -7.60
C SER A 76 -21.97 -11.58 -6.08
N ASP A 77 -21.29 -12.52 -5.40
CA ASP A 77 -20.94 -12.37 -3.99
C ASP A 77 -20.15 -11.07 -3.76
N TYR A 78 -20.59 -10.28 -2.79
CA TYR A 78 -19.93 -9.02 -2.46
C TYR A 78 -18.63 -9.28 -1.68
N PRO A 79 -17.51 -8.62 -2.05
CA PRO A 79 -16.29 -8.66 -1.26
C PRO A 79 -16.49 -8.28 0.21
N GLY A 80 -15.82 -8.99 1.11
CA GLY A 80 -15.94 -8.78 2.56
C GLY A 80 -15.52 -7.39 3.02
N TYR A 81 -14.61 -6.71 2.30
CA TYR A 81 -14.12 -5.37 2.65
C TYR A 81 -15.25 -4.33 2.74
N PHE A 82 -16.36 -4.51 2.01
CA PHE A 82 -17.51 -3.60 2.12
C PHE A 82 -18.07 -3.55 3.54
N LYS A 83 -18.17 -4.72 4.19
CA LYS A 83 -18.61 -4.84 5.58
C LYS A 83 -17.49 -4.52 6.56
N TYR A 84 -16.32 -5.13 6.39
CA TYR A 84 -15.27 -5.13 7.42
C TYR A 84 -14.37 -3.89 7.41
N GLU A 85 -14.25 -3.20 6.26
CA GLU A 85 -13.41 -2.01 6.13
C GLU A 85 -14.26 -0.74 6.01
N TYR A 86 -15.28 -0.75 5.14
CA TYR A 86 -16.12 0.42 4.88
C TYR A 86 -17.37 0.53 5.74
N GLY A 87 -17.75 -0.55 6.44
CA GLY A 87 -18.91 -0.56 7.34
C GLY A 87 -20.26 -0.40 6.63
N ILE A 88 -20.36 -0.77 5.35
CA ILE A 88 -21.61 -0.71 4.59
C ILE A 88 -22.23 -2.10 4.41
N ASP A 89 -23.56 -2.15 4.35
CA ASP A 89 -24.29 -3.32 3.86
C ASP A 89 -24.38 -3.23 2.34
N SER A 90 -23.79 -4.21 1.65
CA SER A 90 -23.67 -4.17 0.20
C SER A 90 -25.01 -4.13 -0.53
N LYS A 91 -26.03 -4.85 -0.03
CA LYS A 91 -27.35 -4.90 -0.67
C LYS A 91 -28.09 -3.58 -0.47
N ILE A 92 -28.04 -3.03 0.74
CA ILE A 92 -28.64 -1.74 1.05
C ILE A 92 -27.98 -0.64 0.20
N SER A 93 -26.66 -0.59 0.16
CA SER A 93 -25.91 0.39 -0.62
C SER A 93 -26.15 0.25 -2.13
N LEU A 94 -26.22 -0.97 -2.67
CA LEU A 94 -26.56 -1.16 -4.08
C LEU A 94 -27.98 -0.66 -4.42
N ASN A 95 -28.95 -0.94 -3.54
CA ASN A 95 -30.31 -0.41 -3.68
C ASN A 95 -30.36 1.13 -3.59
N THR A 96 -29.55 1.73 -2.71
CA THR A 96 -29.38 3.19 -2.68
C THR A 96 -28.89 3.71 -4.02
N LEU A 97 -27.86 3.10 -4.61
CA LEU A 97 -27.31 3.52 -5.90
C LEU A 97 -28.32 3.38 -7.05
N LEU A 98 -29.18 2.35 -7.02
CA LEU A 98 -30.29 2.17 -7.97
C LEU A 98 -31.35 3.27 -7.81
N ASN A 99 -31.85 3.47 -6.58
CA ASN A 99 -32.91 4.44 -6.29
C ASN A 99 -32.46 5.87 -6.61
N GLU A 100 -31.20 6.18 -6.32
CA GLU A 100 -30.59 7.48 -6.60
C GLU A 100 -30.09 7.62 -8.05
N LYS A 101 -30.36 6.63 -8.91
CA LYS A 101 -30.03 6.63 -10.34
C LYS A 101 -28.54 6.79 -10.66
N TYR A 102 -27.64 6.34 -9.78
CA TYR A 102 -26.21 6.21 -10.08
C TYR A 102 -25.92 4.99 -10.95
N ILE A 103 -26.72 3.94 -10.77
CA ILE A 103 -26.74 2.75 -11.61
C ILE A 103 -28.17 2.46 -12.05
N ARG A 104 -28.32 1.65 -13.09
CA ARG A 104 -29.60 1.14 -13.59
C ARG A 104 -29.43 -0.28 -14.11
N ASP A 105 -30.54 -0.95 -14.36
CA ASP A 105 -30.50 -2.17 -15.17
C ASP A 105 -29.90 -1.89 -16.54
N SER A 106 -29.04 -2.81 -16.99
CA SER A 106 -28.51 -2.76 -18.34
C SER A 106 -29.62 -2.94 -19.36
N ASN A 107 -29.53 -2.24 -20.48
CA ASN A 107 -30.43 -2.50 -21.60
C ASN A 107 -29.94 -3.74 -22.40
N ASN A 108 -30.77 -4.25 -23.33
CA ASN A 108 -30.43 -5.43 -24.11
C ASN A 108 -29.19 -5.23 -25.00
N LEU A 109 -28.93 -4.01 -25.48
CA LEU A 109 -27.72 -3.68 -26.23
C LEU A 109 -26.45 -3.73 -25.37
N GLU A 110 -26.54 -3.44 -24.08
CA GLU A 110 -25.41 -3.56 -23.16
C GLU A 110 -25.20 -5.03 -22.75
N LYS A 111 -26.30 -5.74 -22.47
CA LYS A 111 -26.29 -7.15 -22.07
C LYS A 111 -25.65 -8.07 -23.12
N ILE A 112 -25.82 -7.77 -24.41
CA ILE A 112 -25.22 -8.59 -25.47
C ILE A 112 -23.68 -8.61 -25.43
N TYR A 113 -23.05 -7.55 -24.92
CA TYR A 113 -21.59 -7.51 -24.75
C TYR A 113 -21.09 -8.42 -23.62
N LEU A 114 -21.96 -8.83 -22.70
CA LEU A 114 -21.63 -9.74 -21.59
C LEU A 114 -21.66 -11.22 -22.02
N LEU A 115 -22.33 -11.54 -23.13
CA LEU A 115 -22.41 -12.91 -23.64
C LEU A 115 -21.05 -13.46 -24.06
N LYS A 116 -20.84 -14.76 -23.83
CA LYS A 116 -19.70 -15.51 -24.36
C LYS A 116 -19.85 -15.73 -25.87
N ASN A 117 -18.73 -15.93 -26.57
CA ASN A 117 -18.73 -16.21 -28.01
C ASN A 117 -19.62 -17.41 -28.40
N THR A 118 -19.71 -18.42 -27.53
CA THR A 118 -20.60 -19.57 -27.75
C THR A 118 -22.07 -19.15 -27.76
N GLN A 119 -22.51 -18.39 -26.75
CA GLN A 119 -23.88 -17.89 -26.63
C GLN A 119 -24.25 -16.97 -27.82
N LEU A 120 -23.33 -16.10 -28.25
CA LEU A 120 -23.53 -15.26 -29.44
C LEU A 120 -23.70 -16.10 -30.72
N LYS A 121 -22.89 -17.15 -30.89
CA LYS A 121 -23.01 -18.07 -32.03
C LYS A 121 -24.31 -18.88 -32.00
N ASP A 122 -24.81 -19.21 -30.82
CA ASP A 122 -26.07 -19.93 -30.68
C ASP A 122 -27.25 -19.05 -31.09
N ILE A 123 -27.28 -17.77 -30.68
CA ILE A 123 -28.28 -16.78 -31.13
C ILE A 123 -28.26 -16.67 -32.67
N LEU A 124 -27.08 -16.52 -33.26
CA LEU A 124 -26.93 -16.43 -34.72
C LEU A 124 -27.41 -17.71 -35.42
N ARG A 125 -27.04 -18.89 -34.90
CA ARG A 125 -27.44 -20.20 -35.48
C ARG A 125 -28.95 -20.39 -35.44
N ASN A 126 -29.59 -20.05 -34.32
CA ASN A 126 -31.04 -20.17 -34.14
C ASN A 126 -31.82 -19.26 -35.10
N ASN A 127 -31.19 -18.18 -35.58
CA ASN A 127 -31.76 -17.24 -36.54
C ASN A 127 -31.23 -17.46 -37.98
N SER A 128 -30.60 -18.61 -38.26
CA SER A 128 -30.02 -18.95 -39.56
C SER A 128 -29.00 -17.93 -40.10
N LEU A 129 -28.29 -17.24 -39.21
CA LEU A 129 -27.24 -16.27 -39.54
C LEU A 129 -25.86 -16.93 -39.45
N LYS A 130 -24.90 -16.37 -40.21
CA LYS A 130 -23.51 -16.83 -40.21
C LYS A 130 -22.91 -16.76 -38.80
N VAL A 131 -22.21 -17.81 -38.36
CA VAL A 131 -21.63 -17.92 -37.00
C VAL A 131 -20.11 -17.70 -36.93
N SER A 132 -19.46 -17.42 -38.06
CA SER A 132 -18.02 -17.13 -38.11
C SER A 132 -17.73 -15.67 -37.73
N GLY A 133 -16.60 -15.43 -37.08
CA GLY A 133 -16.10 -14.09 -36.78
C GLY A 133 -15.60 -13.94 -35.35
N ASN A 134 -14.97 -12.80 -35.07
CA ASN A 134 -14.61 -12.40 -33.71
C ASN A 134 -15.84 -11.87 -32.93
N LYS A 135 -15.71 -11.66 -31.61
CA LYS A 135 -16.85 -11.25 -30.76
C LYS A 135 -17.58 -10.02 -31.28
N LYS A 136 -16.82 -9.00 -31.72
CA LYS A 136 -17.36 -7.74 -32.22
C LYS A 136 -18.18 -7.95 -33.49
N GLU A 137 -17.66 -8.71 -34.44
CA GLU A 137 -18.37 -9.06 -35.68
C GLU A 137 -19.65 -9.88 -35.41
N LEU A 138 -19.65 -10.76 -34.41
CA LEU A 138 -20.84 -11.51 -34.02
C LEU A 138 -21.92 -10.59 -33.43
N ILE A 139 -21.52 -9.68 -32.54
CA ILE A 139 -22.43 -8.70 -31.93
C ILE A 139 -23.01 -7.77 -33.00
N GLU A 140 -22.17 -7.19 -33.87
CA GLU A 140 -22.61 -6.33 -34.97
C GLU A 140 -23.60 -7.04 -35.89
N ARG A 141 -23.38 -8.33 -36.18
CA ARG A 141 -24.30 -9.13 -36.99
C ARG A 141 -25.64 -9.32 -36.29
N ILE A 142 -25.63 -9.60 -34.99
CA ILE A 142 -26.86 -9.71 -34.20
C ILE A 142 -27.60 -8.38 -34.20
N THR A 143 -26.93 -7.27 -33.86
CA THR A 143 -27.57 -5.95 -33.74
C THR A 143 -28.05 -5.39 -35.07
N SER A 144 -27.46 -5.81 -36.20
CA SER A 144 -27.85 -5.34 -37.53
C SER A 144 -28.95 -6.17 -38.20
N ASN A 145 -29.15 -7.43 -37.79
CA ASN A 145 -30.09 -8.35 -38.43
C ASN A 145 -31.26 -8.75 -37.52
N LEU A 146 -31.15 -8.59 -36.21
CA LEU A 146 -32.15 -9.01 -35.23
C LEU A 146 -32.63 -7.83 -34.39
N GLU A 147 -33.90 -7.86 -34.00
CA GLU A 147 -34.43 -6.95 -33.00
C GLU A 147 -33.95 -7.39 -31.61
N ILE A 148 -32.99 -6.65 -31.04
CA ILE A 148 -32.31 -6.99 -29.78
C ILE A 148 -33.27 -7.21 -28.60
N ASN A 149 -34.42 -6.55 -28.61
CA ASN A 149 -35.43 -6.66 -27.56
C ASN A 149 -36.14 -8.02 -27.55
N ASN A 150 -36.10 -8.77 -28.66
CA ASN A 150 -36.74 -10.08 -28.78
C ASN A 150 -35.81 -11.26 -28.41
N ILE A 151 -34.54 -10.99 -28.08
CA ILE A 151 -33.58 -12.04 -27.72
C ILE A 151 -33.79 -12.46 -26.26
N LEU A 152 -34.50 -13.56 -26.06
CA LEU A 152 -34.91 -14.06 -24.75
C LEU A 152 -33.74 -14.39 -23.81
N GLU A 153 -32.58 -14.77 -24.36
CA GLU A 153 -31.37 -15.04 -23.58
C GLU A 153 -30.90 -13.80 -22.80
N LEU A 154 -31.14 -12.59 -23.32
CA LEU A 154 -30.75 -11.34 -22.66
C LEU A 154 -31.64 -11.03 -21.45
N ASN A 155 -32.89 -11.47 -21.46
CA ASN A 155 -33.82 -11.26 -20.33
C ASN A 155 -33.40 -12.04 -19.07
N LYS A 156 -32.54 -13.05 -19.23
CA LYS A 156 -32.00 -13.86 -18.13
C LYS A 156 -30.74 -13.25 -17.50
N ILE A 157 -30.20 -12.18 -18.09
CA ILE A 157 -28.98 -11.52 -17.61
C ILE A 157 -29.38 -10.40 -16.67
N ASN A 158 -29.08 -10.58 -15.39
CA ASN A 158 -29.14 -9.53 -14.38
C ASN A 158 -27.81 -8.77 -14.39
N SER A 159 -27.76 -7.66 -15.11
CA SER A 159 -26.58 -6.80 -15.15
C SER A 159 -26.95 -5.35 -14.91
N LEU A 160 -26.02 -4.62 -14.29
CA LEU A 160 -26.16 -3.22 -13.97
C LEU A 160 -25.23 -2.41 -14.88
N SER A 161 -25.70 -1.25 -15.27
CA SER A 161 -24.95 -0.26 -16.02
C SER A 161 -24.87 1.04 -15.22
N VAL A 162 -23.69 1.63 -15.17
CA VAL A 162 -23.48 2.94 -14.56
C VAL A 162 -24.15 4.01 -15.44
N THR A 163 -24.91 4.91 -14.82
CA THR A 163 -25.53 6.05 -15.53
C THR A 163 -24.51 7.17 -15.75
N GLU A 164 -24.87 8.20 -16.51
CA GLU A 164 -24.05 9.41 -16.60
C GLU A 164 -23.79 10.06 -15.23
N LYS A 165 -24.81 10.11 -14.36
CA LYS A 165 -24.69 10.56 -12.96
C LYS A 165 -23.64 9.72 -12.21
N GLY A 166 -23.69 8.40 -12.37
CA GLY A 166 -22.71 7.49 -11.80
C GLY A 166 -21.29 7.73 -12.32
N GLN A 167 -21.13 7.90 -13.63
CA GLN A 167 -19.81 8.17 -14.24
C GLN A 167 -19.22 9.50 -13.75
N ASN A 168 -20.03 10.56 -13.71
CA ASN A 168 -19.60 11.85 -13.18
C ASN A 168 -19.18 11.75 -11.71
N THR A 169 -19.89 10.91 -10.93
CA THR A 169 -19.54 10.64 -9.52
C THR A 169 -18.23 9.88 -9.40
N LEU A 170 -18.00 8.87 -10.24
CA LEU A 170 -16.74 8.14 -10.25
C LEU A 170 -15.56 9.06 -10.60
N GLN A 171 -15.76 10.00 -11.52
CA GLN A 171 -14.75 11.01 -11.86
C GLN A 171 -14.51 12.00 -10.70
N GLU A 172 -15.57 12.50 -10.07
CA GLU A 172 -15.49 13.44 -8.94
C GLU A 172 -14.72 12.85 -7.75
N TYR A 173 -14.93 11.56 -7.46
CA TYR A 173 -14.33 10.86 -6.33
C TYR A 173 -13.25 9.85 -6.73
N ASP A 174 -12.61 10.04 -7.90
CA ASP A 174 -11.55 9.14 -8.40
C ASP A 174 -10.39 8.99 -7.40
N TYR A 175 -10.12 10.02 -6.59
CA TYR A 175 -9.11 9.98 -5.54
C TYR A 175 -9.39 8.94 -4.45
N ILE A 176 -10.67 8.63 -4.16
CA ILE A 176 -11.06 7.57 -3.22
C ILE A 176 -10.79 6.21 -3.87
N ILE A 177 -11.13 6.07 -5.15
CA ILE A 177 -10.94 4.84 -5.94
C ILE A 177 -9.45 4.54 -6.10
N TYR A 178 -8.66 5.54 -6.46
CA TYR A 178 -7.21 5.44 -6.57
C TYR A 178 -6.58 4.99 -5.25
N ALA A 179 -7.02 5.55 -4.13
CA ALA A 179 -6.55 5.18 -2.80
C ALA A 179 -6.93 3.75 -2.41
N HIS A 180 -8.13 3.28 -2.77
CA HIS A 180 -8.54 1.89 -2.54
C HIS A 180 -7.69 0.90 -3.36
N LYS A 181 -7.40 1.22 -4.61
CA LYS A 181 -6.59 0.36 -5.50
C LYS A 181 -5.12 0.32 -5.14
N ASN A 182 -4.62 1.39 -4.53
CA ASN A 182 -3.21 1.52 -4.13
C ASN A 182 -3.07 1.52 -2.60
N ASP A 183 -3.99 0.88 -1.88
CA ASP A 183 -3.94 0.78 -0.43
C ASP A 183 -2.62 0.11 0.00
N THR A 184 -1.98 0.71 0.99
CA THR A 184 -0.73 0.23 1.56
C THR A 184 -1.02 -0.57 2.83
N LYS A 185 -0.38 -1.74 2.98
CA LYS A 185 -0.65 -2.66 4.10
C LYS A 185 -0.45 -2.05 5.49
N ASP A 186 0.46 -1.10 5.64
CA ASP A 186 0.70 -0.35 6.88
C ASP A 186 -0.14 0.95 6.96
N GLY A 187 -1.18 1.07 6.15
CA GLY A 187 -2.29 2.01 6.31
C GLY A 187 -1.99 3.50 6.14
N THR A 188 -0.85 3.86 5.55
CA THR A 188 -0.53 5.30 5.35
C THR A 188 -1.24 5.88 4.15
N PHE A 189 -1.31 5.14 3.06
CA PHE A 189 -2.09 5.53 1.89
C PHE A 189 -3.26 4.55 1.73
N ASN A 190 -4.46 5.07 1.95
CA ASN A 190 -5.75 4.40 1.86
C ASN A 190 -6.87 5.44 1.77
N PRO A 191 -8.12 5.07 1.47
CA PRO A 191 -9.22 6.02 1.33
C PRO A 191 -9.42 6.93 2.55
N ALA A 192 -9.24 6.43 3.77
CA ALA A 192 -9.37 7.24 4.98
C ALA A 192 -8.29 8.33 5.08
N SER A 193 -7.02 7.98 4.81
CA SER A 193 -5.90 8.95 4.82
C SER A 193 -6.10 10.04 3.78
N VAL A 194 -6.58 9.66 2.59
CA VAL A 194 -6.84 10.58 1.49
C VAL A 194 -8.02 11.50 1.82
N LEU A 195 -9.12 10.97 2.35
CA LEU A 195 -10.24 11.81 2.80
C LEU A 195 -9.83 12.79 3.89
N LYS A 196 -9.01 12.36 4.86
CA LYS A 196 -8.45 13.26 5.89
C LYS A 196 -7.60 14.36 5.27
N PHE A 197 -6.77 14.03 4.28
CA PHE A 197 -5.92 14.98 3.59
C PHE A 197 -6.74 16.01 2.80
N VAL A 198 -7.65 15.56 1.93
CA VAL A 198 -8.54 16.42 1.12
C VAL A 198 -9.36 17.34 2.02
N ASN A 199 -9.98 16.81 3.08
CA ASN A 199 -10.75 17.61 4.04
C ASN A 199 -9.90 18.67 4.74
N LYS A 200 -8.62 18.37 5.01
CA LYS A 200 -7.70 19.31 5.66
C LYS A 200 -7.30 20.47 4.74
N ILE A 201 -7.09 20.20 3.44
CA ILE A 201 -6.61 21.21 2.49
C ILE A 201 -7.75 21.97 1.79
N GLY A 202 -8.98 21.42 1.80
CA GLY A 202 -10.17 22.08 1.28
C GLY A 202 -10.36 22.03 -0.25
N TYR A 203 -9.55 21.25 -0.96
CA TYR A 203 -9.70 20.96 -2.39
C TYR A 203 -9.14 19.58 -2.73
N VAL A 204 -9.38 19.10 -3.95
CA VAL A 204 -8.91 17.78 -4.44
C VAL A 204 -7.77 17.99 -5.45
N PRO A 205 -6.50 17.74 -5.06
CA PRO A 205 -5.38 17.67 -6.00
C PRO A 205 -5.47 16.41 -6.87
N ASN A 206 -4.55 16.27 -7.83
CA ASN A 206 -4.41 15.01 -8.55
C ASN A 206 -3.93 13.88 -7.60
N ASN A 207 -4.22 12.64 -7.95
CA ASN A 207 -3.96 11.47 -7.11
C ASN A 207 -2.49 11.29 -6.71
N LEU A 208 -1.56 11.65 -7.60
CA LEU A 208 -0.13 11.56 -7.33
C LEU A 208 0.30 12.62 -6.31
N ASP A 209 -0.17 13.85 -6.45
CA ASP A 209 0.11 14.91 -5.47
C ASP A 209 -0.41 14.52 -4.08
N ILE A 210 -1.59 13.90 -4.00
CA ILE A 210 -2.14 13.40 -2.73
C ILE A 210 -1.23 12.30 -2.16
N PHE A 211 -0.85 11.31 -2.97
CA PHE A 211 0.04 10.23 -2.56
C PHE A 211 1.37 10.77 -2.02
N TRP A 212 2.05 11.59 -2.82
CA TRP A 212 3.33 12.19 -2.45
C TRP A 212 3.21 13.03 -1.19
N SER A 213 2.17 13.86 -1.06
CA SER A 213 1.94 14.69 0.14
C SER A 213 1.78 13.84 1.41
N ILE A 214 1.00 12.77 1.34
CA ILE A 214 0.74 11.90 2.49
C ILE A 214 2.01 11.13 2.90
N VAL A 215 2.70 10.53 1.93
CA VAL A 215 3.90 9.71 2.20
C VAL A 215 5.07 10.58 2.67
N GLN A 216 5.30 11.73 2.05
CA GLN A 216 6.34 12.69 2.49
C GLN A 216 6.04 13.27 3.87
N ASN A 217 4.77 13.49 4.22
CA ASN A 217 4.44 13.92 5.58
C ASN A 217 4.81 12.85 6.63
N LYS A 218 4.57 11.57 6.32
CA LYS A 218 4.99 10.45 7.17
C LYS A 218 6.52 10.36 7.24
N GLU A 219 7.21 10.47 6.11
CA GLU A 219 8.67 10.54 6.04
C GLU A 219 9.25 11.64 6.94
N GLN A 220 8.75 12.88 6.81
CA GLN A 220 9.18 14.01 7.62
C GLN A 220 8.94 13.78 9.11
N THR A 221 7.78 13.20 9.45
CA THR A 221 7.47 12.84 10.85
C THR A 221 8.43 11.79 11.37
N ALA A 222 8.77 10.79 10.56
CA ALA A 222 9.73 9.74 10.91
C ALA A 222 11.15 10.32 11.12
N LEU A 223 11.61 11.20 10.22
CA LEU A 223 12.89 11.90 10.36
C LEU A 223 12.96 12.74 11.64
N LEU A 224 11.91 13.51 11.95
CA LEU A 224 11.84 14.32 13.17
C LEU A 224 11.85 13.49 14.46
N LYS A 225 11.31 12.27 14.41
CA LYS A 225 11.27 11.33 15.53
C LYS A 225 12.47 10.37 15.56
N ASN A 226 13.32 10.40 14.54
CA ASN A 226 14.36 9.41 14.31
C ASN A 226 13.80 7.96 14.30
N ASP A 227 12.60 7.77 13.74
CA ASP A 227 11.96 6.47 13.57
C ASP A 227 12.36 5.85 12.23
N LEU A 228 13.42 5.03 12.27
CA LEU A 228 13.99 4.41 11.08
C LEU A 228 13.04 3.41 10.41
N ILE A 229 12.14 2.77 11.15
CA ILE A 229 11.21 1.78 10.59
C ILE A 229 10.13 2.47 9.77
N ASP A 230 9.56 3.55 10.31
CA ASP A 230 8.58 4.35 9.59
C ASP A 230 9.22 5.09 8.42
N LEU A 231 10.46 5.56 8.57
CA LEU A 231 11.23 6.17 7.48
C LEU A 231 11.46 5.17 6.34
N ARG A 232 11.98 3.98 6.65
CA ARG A 232 12.20 2.88 5.70
C ARG A 232 10.90 2.52 4.97
N SER A 233 9.78 2.44 5.70
CA SER A 233 8.47 2.13 5.12
C SER A 233 7.96 3.24 4.19
N SER A 234 8.18 4.51 4.52
CA SER A 234 7.88 5.63 3.62
C SER A 234 8.76 5.58 2.37
N TRP A 235 10.06 5.35 2.52
CA TRP A 235 10.99 5.25 1.39
C TRP A 235 10.65 4.11 0.44
N LEU A 236 10.23 2.95 0.95
CA LEU A 236 9.82 1.83 0.10
C LEU A 236 8.66 2.22 -0.83
N ARG A 237 7.66 2.93 -0.30
CA ARG A 237 6.51 3.38 -1.09
C ARG A 237 6.89 4.44 -2.11
N MET A 238 7.75 5.36 -1.71
CA MET A 238 8.28 6.38 -2.63
C MET A 238 9.08 5.71 -3.75
N ALA A 239 9.92 4.72 -3.44
CA ALA A 239 10.67 3.94 -4.43
C ALA A 239 9.74 3.20 -5.41
N GLU A 240 8.73 2.51 -4.89
CA GLU A 240 7.72 1.82 -5.70
C GLU A 240 6.94 2.77 -6.61
N GLN A 241 6.62 3.97 -6.10
CA GLN A 241 5.92 4.99 -6.87
C GLN A 241 6.82 5.60 -7.96
N LEU A 242 8.07 5.94 -7.64
CA LEU A 242 9.05 6.43 -8.62
C LEU A 242 9.28 5.40 -9.73
N TYR A 243 9.35 4.12 -9.39
CA TYR A 243 9.45 3.04 -10.35
C TYR A 243 8.24 3.01 -11.31
N LYS A 244 7.01 3.14 -10.79
CA LYS A 244 5.79 3.23 -11.61
C LYS A 244 5.80 4.47 -12.52
N GLU A 245 6.35 5.58 -12.03
CA GLU A 245 6.52 6.84 -12.77
C GLU A 245 7.72 6.83 -13.73
N GLN A 246 8.46 5.72 -13.83
CA GLN A 246 9.66 5.56 -14.66
C GLN A 246 10.82 6.50 -14.26
N ARG A 247 10.81 7.01 -13.03
CA ARG A 247 11.89 7.81 -12.42
C ARG A 247 12.92 6.87 -11.79
N TYR A 248 13.58 6.10 -12.66
CA TYR A 248 14.36 4.92 -12.30
C TYR A 248 15.65 5.23 -11.52
N ASP A 249 16.25 6.39 -11.75
CA ASP A 249 17.44 6.86 -11.05
C ASP A 249 17.14 7.16 -9.57
N GLU A 250 16.03 7.87 -9.33
CA GLU A 250 15.55 8.15 -7.98
C GLU A 250 15.05 6.88 -7.28
N ALA A 251 14.32 6.02 -8.01
CA ALA A 251 13.88 4.74 -7.47
C ALA A 251 15.06 3.86 -7.03
N LEU A 252 16.11 3.74 -7.86
CA LEU A 252 17.32 2.97 -7.53
C LEU A 252 17.98 3.52 -6.27
N SER A 253 18.14 4.84 -6.19
CA SER A 253 18.74 5.51 -5.02
C SER A 253 17.96 5.20 -3.74
N MET A 254 16.62 5.21 -3.80
CA MET A 254 15.79 4.87 -2.64
C MET A 254 15.87 3.39 -2.26
N TYR A 255 15.87 2.47 -3.23
CA TYR A 255 16.05 1.04 -2.94
C TYR A 255 17.42 0.75 -2.29
N GLN A 256 18.48 1.40 -2.78
CA GLN A 256 19.82 1.32 -2.16
C GLN A 256 19.81 1.88 -0.72
N ASN A 257 19.14 3.01 -0.47
CA ASN A 257 19.00 3.57 0.88
C ASN A 257 18.30 2.60 1.83
N ILE A 258 17.23 1.94 1.38
CA ILE A 258 16.51 0.95 2.18
C ILE A 258 17.40 -0.27 2.46
N PHE A 259 18.15 -0.74 1.47
CA PHE A 259 19.10 -1.83 1.63
C PHE A 259 20.15 -1.54 2.71
N ILE A 260 20.67 -0.31 2.74
CA ILE A 260 21.62 0.16 3.76
C ILE A 260 20.96 0.17 5.15
N ILE A 261 19.72 0.67 5.28
CA ILE A 261 18.99 0.62 6.56
C ILE A 261 18.79 -0.82 7.01
N ASP A 262 18.37 -1.72 6.13
CA ASP A 262 18.08 -3.11 6.46
C ASP A 262 19.34 -3.84 6.96
N LEU A 263 20.49 -3.57 6.35
CA LEU A 263 21.77 -4.12 6.79
C LEU A 263 22.38 -3.44 8.02
N SER A 264 21.84 -2.32 8.49
CA SER A 264 22.35 -1.67 9.70
C SER A 264 21.99 -2.44 10.98
N GLY A 265 20.94 -3.27 10.91
CA GLY A 265 20.31 -3.94 12.05
C GLY A 265 19.60 -3.01 13.02
N MET A 266 19.49 -1.72 12.73
CA MET A 266 18.80 -0.79 13.62
C MET A 266 17.32 -1.14 13.75
N ASP A 267 16.87 -1.29 14.99
CA ASP A 267 15.47 -1.53 15.36
C ASP A 267 14.89 -0.29 16.10
N ARG A 268 13.63 -0.39 16.52
CA ARG A 268 12.98 0.61 17.38
C ARG A 268 13.79 0.87 18.63
N ASP A 269 13.62 2.06 19.21
CA ASP A 269 14.21 2.46 20.49
C ASP A 269 15.75 2.34 20.59
N LYS A 270 16.41 2.41 19.43
CA LYS A 270 17.87 2.32 19.25
C LYS A 270 18.45 0.97 19.70
N TYR A 271 17.71 -0.12 19.54
CA TYR A 271 18.30 -1.46 19.63
C TYR A 271 18.95 -1.84 18.29
N ILE A 272 19.92 -2.74 18.35
CA ILE A 272 20.40 -3.45 17.18
C ILE A 272 19.86 -4.88 17.18
N ASN A 273 19.51 -5.38 16.00
CA ASN A 273 19.01 -6.74 15.77
C ASN A 273 20.15 -7.70 15.48
N PRO A 274 20.25 -8.87 16.12
CA PRO A 274 21.26 -9.84 15.75
C PRO A 274 21.12 -10.25 14.27
N PRO A 275 22.20 -10.70 13.60
CA PRO A 275 22.16 -11.12 12.21
C PRO A 275 21.14 -12.20 11.87
N SER A 276 20.67 -12.98 12.85
CA SER A 276 19.57 -13.94 12.71
C SER A 276 18.20 -13.27 12.45
N LEU A 277 18.03 -11.99 12.79
CA LEU A 277 16.81 -11.22 12.54
C LEU A 277 16.92 -10.26 11.35
N ILE A 278 18.11 -10.08 10.77
CA ILE A 278 18.29 -9.26 9.57
C ILE A 278 17.68 -10.01 8.38
N PHE A 279 16.78 -9.37 7.65
CA PHE A 279 16.11 -9.93 6.49
C PHE A 279 16.22 -8.97 5.31
N LEU A 280 16.82 -9.42 4.22
CA LEU A 280 16.86 -8.70 2.96
C LEU A 280 15.65 -9.08 2.13
N ALA A 281 14.70 -8.15 2.00
CA ALA A 281 13.49 -8.41 1.24
C ALA A 281 13.84 -8.70 -0.25
N PRO A 282 13.49 -9.89 -0.80
CA PRO A 282 13.87 -10.25 -2.16
C PRO A 282 13.40 -9.25 -3.21
N HIS A 283 12.23 -8.63 -2.99
CA HIS A 283 11.72 -7.60 -3.88
C HIS A 283 12.67 -6.40 -4.03
N ILE A 284 13.32 -5.97 -2.96
CA ILE A 284 14.24 -4.83 -2.97
C ILE A 284 15.51 -5.19 -3.73
N VAL A 285 16.09 -6.36 -3.43
CA VAL A 285 17.28 -6.88 -4.12
C VAL A 285 17.02 -7.01 -5.62
N ASN A 286 15.89 -7.60 -6.00
CA ASN A 286 15.50 -7.76 -7.40
C ASN A 286 15.34 -6.41 -8.10
N ARG A 287 14.73 -5.41 -7.44
CA ARG A 287 14.58 -4.06 -8.02
C ARG A 287 15.91 -3.36 -8.22
N ILE A 288 16.86 -3.49 -7.28
CA ILE A 288 18.22 -2.95 -7.46
C ILE A 288 18.89 -3.62 -8.66
N SER A 289 18.81 -4.95 -8.78
CA SER A 289 19.38 -5.70 -9.91
C SER A 289 18.77 -5.25 -11.25
N GLU A 290 17.44 -5.23 -11.35
CA GLU A 290 16.73 -4.84 -12.57
C GLU A 290 17.08 -3.42 -13.03
N LEU A 291 17.20 -2.48 -12.09
CA LEU A 291 17.56 -1.10 -12.38
C LEU A 291 19.04 -0.95 -12.75
N ALA A 292 19.93 -1.68 -12.07
CA ALA A 292 21.35 -1.71 -12.44
C ALA A 292 21.54 -2.25 -13.87
N ASP A 293 20.81 -3.30 -14.23
CA ASP A 293 20.80 -3.87 -15.58
C ASP A 293 20.22 -2.88 -16.60
N PHE A 294 19.11 -2.23 -16.27
CA PHE A 294 18.49 -1.20 -17.12
C PHE A 294 19.46 -0.07 -17.46
N PHE A 295 20.27 0.38 -16.50
CA PHE A 295 21.29 1.41 -16.73
C PHE A 295 22.60 0.88 -17.32
N GLY A 296 22.73 -0.43 -17.53
CA GLY A 296 23.97 -1.06 -17.99
C GLY A 296 25.14 -0.82 -17.04
N PHE A 297 24.88 -0.88 -15.73
CA PHE A 297 25.92 -0.69 -14.73
C PHE A 297 26.90 -1.86 -14.74
N ASN A 298 28.18 -1.54 -14.87
CA ASN A 298 29.23 -2.43 -14.42
C ASN A 298 29.42 -2.25 -12.90
N LYS A 299 30.23 -3.11 -12.29
CA LYS A 299 30.48 -3.09 -10.83
C LYS A 299 30.96 -1.73 -10.32
N GLU A 300 31.80 -1.04 -11.08
CA GLU A 300 32.34 0.28 -10.72
C GLU A 300 31.24 1.36 -10.72
N LYS A 301 30.41 1.44 -11.76
CA LYS A 301 29.28 2.38 -11.81
C LYS A 301 28.26 2.08 -10.72
N HIS A 302 27.99 0.81 -10.46
CA HIS A 302 27.08 0.43 -9.39
C HIS A 302 27.62 0.86 -8.01
N TYR A 303 28.92 0.70 -7.78
CA TYR A 303 29.58 1.18 -6.58
C TYR A 303 29.47 2.71 -6.43
N TYR A 304 29.69 3.47 -7.49
CA TYR A 304 29.52 4.94 -7.44
C TYR A 304 28.09 5.37 -7.13
N SER A 305 27.08 4.73 -7.73
CA SER A 305 25.67 4.95 -7.39
C SER A 305 25.42 4.66 -5.91
N PHE A 306 25.90 3.50 -5.44
CA PHE A 306 25.75 3.08 -4.05
C PHE A 306 26.40 4.07 -3.07
N LEU A 307 27.58 4.61 -3.39
CA LEU A 307 28.27 5.57 -2.52
C LEU A 307 27.44 6.84 -2.27
N PHE A 308 26.65 7.29 -3.25
CA PHE A 308 25.74 8.42 -3.07
C PHE A 308 24.62 8.09 -2.07
N SER A 309 24.02 6.91 -2.21
CA SER A 309 23.02 6.38 -1.27
C SER A 309 23.59 6.16 0.13
N TRP A 310 24.81 5.63 0.23
CA TRP A 310 25.54 5.46 1.49
C TRP A 310 25.71 6.79 2.21
N GLN A 311 26.23 7.81 1.51
CA GLN A 311 26.53 9.10 2.11
C GLN A 311 25.27 9.82 2.64
N SER A 312 24.13 9.67 1.94
CA SER A 312 22.87 10.28 2.36
C SER A 312 22.18 9.49 3.48
N THR A 313 22.35 8.17 3.53
CA THR A 313 21.68 7.29 4.51
C THR A 313 22.45 7.18 5.82
N ILE A 314 23.79 7.07 5.78
CA ILE A 314 24.60 6.79 6.98
C ILE A 314 24.50 7.90 8.02
N SER A 315 24.28 9.15 7.61
CA SER A 315 24.08 10.27 8.53
C SER A 315 22.80 10.17 9.39
N LEU A 316 21.85 9.32 8.98
CA LEU A 316 20.60 9.06 9.71
C LEU A 316 20.75 7.89 10.69
N LEU A 317 21.77 7.06 10.50
CA LEU A 317 21.99 5.86 11.30
C LEU A 317 22.95 6.18 12.45
N PRO A 318 22.57 5.94 13.72
CA PRO A 318 23.50 6.10 14.83
C PRO A 318 24.60 5.01 14.81
N PHE A 319 24.34 3.88 14.15
CA PHE A 319 25.25 2.75 14.04
C PHE A 319 24.95 1.91 12.79
N HIS A 320 25.97 1.21 12.26
CA HIS A 320 25.85 0.20 11.22
C HIS A 320 26.96 -0.86 11.41
N TYR A 321 26.66 -2.15 11.19
CA TYR A 321 27.65 -3.25 11.30
C TYR A 321 28.85 -3.16 10.36
N LEU A 322 28.66 -2.47 9.24
CA LEU A 322 29.49 -2.58 8.06
C LEU A 322 30.02 -1.21 7.74
N ASP A 323 31.22 -1.16 7.19
CA ASP A 323 31.61 0.00 6.41
C ASP A 323 30.94 -0.02 5.03
N LYS A 324 31.15 1.06 4.26
CA LYS A 324 30.57 1.23 2.93
C LYS A 324 30.99 0.13 1.95
N ASP A 325 32.23 -0.36 2.05
CA ASP A 325 32.79 -1.32 1.10
C ASP A 325 32.25 -2.72 1.39
N GLU A 326 32.11 -3.04 2.68
CA GLU A 326 31.48 -4.26 3.17
C GLU A 326 29.99 -4.31 2.82
N CYS A 327 29.25 -3.20 3.04
CA CYS A 327 27.84 -3.11 2.69
C CYS A 327 27.63 -3.24 1.17
N PHE A 328 28.46 -2.58 0.35
CA PHE A 328 28.40 -2.75 -1.09
C PHE A 328 28.70 -4.17 -1.53
N LYS A 329 29.71 -4.83 -0.94
CA LYS A 329 30.03 -6.24 -1.26
C LYS A 329 28.84 -7.16 -1.00
N ILE A 330 28.11 -6.94 0.09
CA ILE A 330 26.89 -7.72 0.38
C ILE A 330 25.79 -7.40 -0.64
N MET A 331 25.61 -6.14 -1.02
CA MET A 331 24.64 -5.78 -2.06
C MET A 331 24.96 -6.42 -3.41
N ASP A 332 26.20 -6.28 -3.87
CA ASP A 332 26.72 -6.88 -5.11
C ASP A 332 26.55 -8.40 -5.09
N PHE A 333 26.86 -9.03 -3.95
CA PHE A 333 26.64 -10.46 -3.77
C PHE A 333 25.16 -10.84 -3.86
N ALA A 334 24.28 -10.11 -3.17
CA ALA A 334 22.85 -10.38 -3.14
C ALA A 334 22.19 -10.25 -4.52
N ILE A 335 22.50 -9.19 -5.28
CA ILE A 335 21.91 -8.99 -6.62
C ILE A 335 22.39 -10.03 -7.63
N ASN A 336 23.57 -10.62 -7.41
CA ASN A 336 24.12 -11.70 -8.25
C ASN A 336 23.68 -13.10 -7.77
N GLY A 337 22.63 -13.20 -6.95
CA GLY A 337 22.05 -14.48 -6.52
C GLY A 337 22.77 -15.14 -5.34
N GLY A 338 23.54 -14.38 -4.58
CA GLY A 338 24.19 -14.85 -3.36
C GLY A 338 23.21 -15.35 -2.29
N SER A 339 23.60 -16.36 -1.52
CA SER A 339 22.70 -16.97 -0.53
C SER A 339 22.54 -16.10 0.72
N GLU A 340 21.34 -16.11 1.30
CA GLU A 340 21.04 -15.41 2.54
C GLU A 340 21.88 -15.95 3.72
N GLU A 341 22.20 -17.25 3.71
CA GLU A 341 23.04 -17.89 4.72
C GLU A 341 24.46 -17.32 4.74
N GLU A 342 25.06 -17.09 3.57
CA GLU A 342 26.40 -16.50 3.44
C GLU A 342 26.41 -15.04 3.89
N ILE A 343 25.37 -14.28 3.54
CA ILE A 343 25.20 -12.89 4.01
C ILE A 343 25.11 -12.86 5.55
N ARG A 344 24.32 -13.76 6.15
CA ARG A 344 24.20 -13.87 7.62
C ARG A 344 25.52 -14.25 8.27
N LYS A 345 26.32 -15.14 7.66
CA LYS A 345 27.66 -15.49 8.17
C LYS A 345 28.59 -14.28 8.20
N LEU A 346 28.59 -13.46 7.14
CA LEU A 346 29.39 -12.23 7.09
C LEU A 346 28.96 -11.23 8.16
N LEU A 347 27.64 -11.04 8.33
CA LEU A 347 27.08 -10.16 9.35
C LEU A 347 27.37 -10.66 10.78
N LYS A 348 27.37 -11.99 11.00
CA LYS A 348 27.68 -12.60 12.29
C LYS A 348 29.08 -12.28 12.77
N ILE A 349 30.08 -12.37 11.91
CA ILE A 349 31.47 -12.02 12.25
C ILE A 349 31.54 -10.58 12.75
N LYS A 350 30.91 -9.65 12.03
CA LYS A 350 30.88 -8.22 12.39
C LYS A 350 30.10 -7.93 13.65
N PHE A 351 29.03 -8.67 13.89
CA PHE A 351 28.22 -8.54 15.09
C PHE A 351 28.99 -9.00 16.34
N GLU A 352 29.75 -10.09 16.26
CA GLU A 352 30.56 -10.62 17.37
C GLU A 352 31.74 -9.71 17.75
N GLU A 353 32.19 -8.84 16.85
CA GLU A 353 33.21 -7.81 17.11
C GLU A 353 32.69 -6.60 17.91
N ILE A 354 31.37 -6.49 18.12
CA ILE A 354 30.76 -5.34 18.79
C ILE A 354 30.99 -5.42 20.30
N ASP A 355 31.67 -4.41 20.82
CA ASP A 355 31.67 -4.11 22.25
C ASP A 355 30.35 -3.40 22.63
N ALA A 356 29.52 -4.07 23.43
CA ALA A 356 28.22 -3.58 23.87
C ALA A 356 28.31 -2.30 24.72
N ASP A 357 29.34 -2.17 25.56
CA ASP A 357 29.54 -0.98 26.39
C ASP A 357 29.99 0.20 25.52
N LEU A 358 30.87 -0.05 24.55
CA LEU A 358 31.26 0.95 23.56
C LEU A 358 30.07 1.39 22.70
N LEU A 359 29.22 0.44 22.28
CA LEU A 359 28.03 0.69 21.46
C LEU A 359 27.09 1.68 22.17
N LEU A 360 26.79 1.42 23.44
CA LEU A 360 25.92 2.28 24.24
C LEU A 360 26.58 3.64 24.52
N LYS A 361 27.85 3.65 24.92
CA LYS A 361 28.56 4.87 25.30
C LYS A 361 28.81 5.82 24.12
N LYS A 362 29.19 5.28 22.96
CA LYS A 362 29.58 6.07 21.79
C LYS A 362 28.37 6.44 20.92
N TYR A 363 27.43 5.51 20.73
CA TYR A 363 26.35 5.69 19.77
C TYR A 363 24.97 5.83 20.43
N GLY A 364 24.86 5.57 21.74
CA GLY A 364 23.57 5.56 22.43
C GLY A 364 22.66 4.42 21.95
N VAL A 365 23.27 3.37 21.42
CA VAL A 365 22.60 2.21 20.82
C VAL A 365 22.72 1.03 21.79
N LYS A 366 21.63 0.28 21.93
CA LYS A 366 21.51 -0.82 22.89
C LYS A 366 21.73 -2.14 22.19
N TYR A 367 22.52 -3.00 22.83
CA TYR A 367 22.69 -4.39 22.43
C TYR A 367 21.34 -5.14 22.52
N PRO A 368 21.07 -6.16 21.69
CA PRO A 368 19.77 -6.83 21.70
C PRO A 368 19.51 -7.46 23.08
N ARG A 369 18.25 -7.42 23.51
CA ARG A 369 17.81 -8.04 24.78
C ARG A 369 17.76 -9.57 24.72
N TYR A 370 17.70 -10.13 23.51
CA TYR A 370 17.57 -11.55 23.25
C TYR A 370 18.29 -11.87 21.93
N ILE A 371 19.10 -12.92 21.93
CA ILE A 371 19.69 -13.51 20.74
C ILE A 371 18.98 -14.85 20.58
N PRO A 372 18.06 -15.00 19.61
CA PRO A 372 17.52 -16.31 19.28
C PRO A 372 18.67 -17.21 18.83
N ASP A 373 18.74 -18.43 19.38
CA ASP A 373 19.73 -19.45 19.02
C ASP A 373 19.76 -19.76 17.52
#